data_AF-A0A7X7QH08-F1
#
_entry.id   AF-A0A7X7QH08-F1
#
_cell.length_a   1.000
_cell.length_b   1.000
_cell.length_c   1.000
_cell.angle_alpha   90.00
_cell.angle_beta   90.00
_cell.angle_gamma   90.00
#
_symmetry.space_group_name_H-M   'P 1'
#
loop_
_entity.id
_entity.type
_entity.pdbx_description
1 polymer ?
#
loop_
_entity_poly.entity_id
_entity_poly.type
_entity_poly.pdbx_seq_one_letter_code
_entity_poly.pdbx_strand_id
1 'polypeptide(L)'
;RERFEREIQRLLAYPTRAIVVEAIWTDLEAGQWQSRITPAAAIGSLLGWIAAGVPIIMAGDHARAGRYVSRLLFTAARRRWREARALVESVGDPAPDHV
;
A
#
# COMPACT_ATOMS: atom_id res chain seq x y z
N ARG A 1 -15.95 -13.39 2.87
CA ARG A 1 -14.48 -13.59 2.85
C ARG A 1 -13.94 -13.61 1.41
N GLU A 2 -14.46 -14.48 0.55
CA GLU A 2 -14.02 -14.63 -0.85
C GLU A 2 -14.04 -13.36 -1.71
N ARG A 3 -14.98 -12.43 -1.48
CA ARG A 3 -14.99 -11.14 -2.20
C ARG A 3 -13.71 -10.35 -1.89
N PHE A 4 -13.36 -10.26 -0.62
CA PHE A 4 -12.20 -9.51 -0.17
C PHE A 4 -10.90 -10.15 -0.68
N GLU A 5 -10.78 -11.48 -0.60
CA GLU A 5 -9.63 -12.21 -1.15
C GLU A 5 -9.45 -11.94 -2.66
N ARG A 6 -10.53 -11.88 -3.43
CA ARG A 6 -10.49 -11.50 -4.86
C ARG A 6 -10.04 -10.05 -5.07
N GLU A 7 -10.44 -9.12 -4.21
CA GLU A 7 -9.99 -7.72 -4.27
C GLU A 7 -8.50 -7.62 -3.92
N ILE A 8 -8.01 -8.38 -2.95
CA ILE A 8 -6.59 -8.45 -2.61
C ILE A 8 -5.76 -8.94 -3.79
N GLN A 9 -6.22 -9.98 -4.50
CA GLN A 9 -5.52 -10.46 -5.70
C GLN A 9 -5.43 -9.38 -6.79
N ARG A 10 -6.49 -8.58 -6.98
CA ARG A 10 -6.45 -7.43 -7.92
C ARG A 10 -5.53 -6.32 -7.44
N LEU A 11 -5.49 -6.06 -6.13
CA LEU A 11 -4.63 -5.05 -5.53
C LEU A 11 -3.13 -5.34 -5.82
N LEU A 12 -2.75 -6.61 -5.95
CA LEU A 12 -1.37 -7.01 -6.25
C LEU A 12 -0.89 -6.56 -7.64
N ALA A 13 -1.78 -6.24 -8.57
CA ALA A 13 -1.40 -5.73 -9.90
C ALA A 13 -0.92 -4.27 -9.86
N TYR A 14 -1.22 -3.53 -8.78
CA TYR A 14 -0.82 -2.13 -8.68
C TYR A 14 0.62 -1.99 -8.17
N PRO A 15 1.45 -1.13 -8.79
CA PRO A 15 2.83 -0.91 -8.35
C PRO A 15 2.92 -0.19 -7.00
N THR A 16 1.92 0.63 -6.67
CA THR A 16 1.76 1.26 -5.35
C THR A 16 0.48 0.74 -4.74
N ARG A 17 0.59 0.03 -3.62
CA ARG A 17 -0.52 -0.67 -2.97
C ARG A 17 -0.35 -0.69 -1.46
N ALA A 18 -1.47 -0.65 -0.74
CA ALA A 18 -1.55 -0.92 0.69
C ALA A 18 -3.03 -1.14 1.07
N ILE A 19 -3.27 -1.88 2.14
CA ILE A 19 -4.54 -1.83 2.88
C ILE A 19 -4.34 -0.83 4.01
N VAL A 20 -5.24 0.14 4.12
CA VAL A 20 -5.23 1.13 5.21
C VAL A 20 -6.42 0.84 6.10
N VAL A 21 -6.15 0.72 7.41
CA VAL A 21 -7.14 0.39 8.42
C VAL A 21 -7.27 1.57 9.38
N GLU A 22 -8.48 2.08 9.56
CA GLU A 22 -8.81 3.15 10.52
C GLU A 22 -8.94 2.59 11.95
N ALA A 23 -7.87 1.94 12.42
CA ALA A 23 -7.73 1.41 13.77
C ALA A 23 -6.23 1.25 14.08
N ILE A 24 -5.91 1.01 15.36
CA ILE A 24 -4.58 0.53 15.78
C ILE A 24 -4.63 -0.96 16.12
N TRP A 25 -3.46 -1.59 16.26
CA TRP A 25 -3.36 -3.02 16.59
C TRP A 25 -4.07 -3.37 17.88
N THR A 26 -3.98 -2.53 18.92
CA THR A 26 -4.66 -2.78 20.19
C THR A 26 -6.19 -2.77 20.05
N ASP A 27 -6.75 -1.92 19.17
CA ASP A 27 -8.19 -1.93 18.90
C ASP A 27 -8.60 -3.26 18.28
N LEU A 28 -7.78 -3.79 17.36
CA LEU A 28 -7.97 -5.08 16.69
C LEU A 28 -7.74 -6.26 17.63
N GLU A 29 -6.90 -6.15 18.64
CA GLU A 29 -6.73 -7.22 19.63
C GLU A 29 -7.89 -7.25 20.63
N ALA A 30 -8.44 -6.08 20.97
CA ALA A 30 -9.46 -5.93 22.00
C ALA A 30 -10.84 -6.53 21.66
N GLY A 31 -11.14 -6.79 20.39
CA GLY A 31 -12.43 -7.41 19.99
C GLY A 31 -13.64 -6.50 20.03
N GLN A 32 -13.49 -5.20 20.34
CA GLN A 32 -14.62 -4.30 20.65
C GLN A 32 -15.23 -3.67 19.39
N TRP A 33 -15.61 -4.48 18.40
CA TRP A 33 -16.23 -4.03 17.16
C TRP A 33 -17.44 -4.90 16.76
N GLN A 34 -18.28 -4.41 15.85
CA GLN A 34 -19.61 -4.99 15.56
C GLN A 34 -19.59 -6.32 14.75
N SER A 35 -18.42 -6.84 14.41
CA SER A 35 -18.29 -8.02 13.54
C SER A 35 -18.37 -9.31 14.34
N ARG A 36 -18.86 -10.38 13.71
CA ARG A 36 -18.88 -11.75 14.28
C ARG A 36 -17.55 -12.50 14.14
N ILE A 37 -16.54 -11.87 13.54
CA ILE A 37 -15.20 -12.45 13.36
C ILE A 37 -14.41 -12.29 14.67
N THR A 38 -13.72 -13.34 15.09
CA THR A 38 -12.85 -13.29 16.27
C THR A 38 -11.60 -12.44 16.01
N PRO A 39 -11.02 -11.79 17.05
CA PRO A 39 -9.74 -11.07 16.92
C PRO A 39 -8.64 -11.90 16.26
N ALA A 40 -8.48 -13.16 16.70
CA ALA A 40 -7.48 -14.07 16.16
C ALA A 40 -7.66 -14.34 14.65
N ALA A 41 -8.90 -14.50 14.18
CA ALA A 41 -9.18 -14.71 12.76
C ALA A 41 -8.92 -13.44 11.92
N ALA A 42 -9.21 -12.26 12.48
CA ALA A 42 -8.92 -10.99 11.82
C ALA A 42 -7.41 -10.75 11.71
N ILE A 43 -6.67 -10.91 12.81
CA ILE A 43 -5.20 -10.80 12.86
C ILE A 43 -4.56 -11.80 11.90
N GLY A 44 -4.98 -13.07 11.93
CA GLY A 44 -4.47 -14.09 11.01
C GLY A 44 -4.68 -13.75 9.54
N SER A 45 -5.80 -13.09 9.21
CA SER A 45 -6.06 -12.62 7.84
C SER A 45 -5.13 -11.47 7.45
N LEU A 46 -4.91 -10.48 8.33
CA LEU A 46 -3.96 -9.39 8.08
C LEU A 46 -2.52 -9.90 7.89
N LEU A 47 -2.06 -10.77 8.79
CA LEU A 47 -0.73 -11.38 8.69
C LEU A 47 -0.57 -12.21 7.41
N GLY A 48 -1.63 -12.93 7.00
CA GLY A 48 -1.65 -13.64 5.73
C GLY A 48 -1.49 -12.71 4.52
N TRP A 49 -2.13 -11.55 4.53
CA TRP A 49 -1.97 -10.56 3.44
C TRP A 49 -0.59 -9.89 3.45
N ILE A 50 -0.01 -9.65 4.63
CA ILE A 50 1.37 -9.19 4.76
C ILE A 50 2.32 -10.23 4.13
N ALA A 51 2.15 -11.51 4.45
CA ALA A 51 2.94 -12.60 3.88
C ALA A 51 2.77 -12.70 2.35
N ALA A 52 1.59 -12.35 1.82
CA ALA A 52 1.33 -12.26 0.38
C ALA A 52 1.87 -10.97 -0.28
N GLY A 53 2.63 -10.15 0.44
CA GLY A 53 3.26 -8.93 -0.09
C GLY A 53 2.34 -7.72 -0.14
N VAL A 54 1.26 -7.70 0.64
CA VAL A 54 0.35 -6.55 0.76
C VAL A 54 0.68 -5.79 2.05
N PRO A 55 1.20 -4.55 1.96
CA PRO A 55 1.43 -3.74 3.16
C PRO A 55 0.12 -3.42 3.88
N ILE A 56 0.14 -3.50 5.21
CA ILE A 56 -0.95 -3.07 6.08
C ILE A 56 -0.51 -1.81 6.83
N ILE A 57 -1.33 -0.77 6.75
CA ILE A 57 -1.10 0.49 7.47
C ILE A 57 -2.23 0.67 8.48
N MET A 58 -1.90 0.52 9.76
CA MET A 58 -2.79 0.82 10.88
C MET A 58 -2.77 2.33 11.14
N ALA A 59 -3.78 3.04 10.65
CA ALA A 59 -3.83 4.51 10.67
C ALA A 59 -4.43 5.08 11.95
N GLY A 60 -5.14 4.27 12.75
CA GLY A 60 -5.83 4.71 13.96
C GLY A 60 -7.16 5.42 13.67
N ASP A 61 -7.11 6.54 12.94
CA ASP A 61 -8.29 7.36 12.67
C ASP A 61 -8.40 7.79 11.20
N HIS A 62 -9.59 8.24 10.81
CA HIS A 62 -9.94 8.67 9.46
C HIS A 62 -9.02 9.79 8.92
N ALA A 63 -8.72 10.78 9.75
CA ALA A 63 -7.89 11.91 9.33
C ALA A 63 -6.43 11.48 9.07
N ARG A 64 -5.90 10.57 9.89
CA ARG A 64 -4.58 9.96 9.71
C ARG A 64 -4.57 9.05 8.48
N ALA A 65 -5.61 8.26 8.26
CA ALA A 65 -5.73 7.39 7.09
C ALA A 65 -5.62 8.21 5.79
N GLY A 66 -6.40 9.30 5.68
CA GLY A 66 -6.32 10.21 4.53
C GLY A 66 -4.91 10.80 4.34
N ARG A 67 -4.26 11.23 5.44
CA ARG A 67 -2.89 11.77 5.39
C ARG A 67 -1.86 10.73 4.95
N TYR A 68 -1.99 9.49 5.41
CA TYR A 68 -1.09 8.39 5.04
C TYR A 68 -1.26 8.01 3.58
N VAL A 69 -2.50 7.88 3.10
CA VAL A 69 -2.79 7.61 1.69
C VAL A 69 -2.25 8.73 0.80
N SER A 70 -2.52 10.00 1.14
CA SER A 70 -2.01 11.15 0.39
C SER A 70 -0.48 11.14 0.29
N ARG A 71 0.22 10.89 1.41
CA ARG A 71 1.69 10.83 1.42
C ARG A 71 2.24 9.62 0.67
N LEU A 72 1.60 8.46 0.76
CA LEU A 72 1.96 7.26 0.00
C LEU A 72 1.90 7.55 -1.50
N LEU A 73 0.76 8.06 -1.97
CA LEU A 73 0.54 8.36 -3.38
C LEU A 73 1.47 9.47 -3.88
N PHE A 74 1.66 10.54 -3.11
CA PHE A 74 2.61 11.60 -3.45
C PHE A 74 4.05 11.07 -3.56
N THR A 75 4.47 10.24 -2.61
CA THR A 75 5.81 9.66 -2.60
C THR A 75 6.02 8.74 -3.80
N ALA A 76 5.04 7.91 -4.13
CA ALA A 76 5.07 7.05 -5.30
C ALA A 76 5.14 7.86 -6.61
N ALA A 77 4.29 8.87 -6.76
CA ALA A 77 4.29 9.75 -7.93
C ALA A 77 5.63 10.47 -8.09
N ARG A 78 6.21 10.98 -6.99
CA ARG A 78 7.51 11.65 -6.99
C ARG A 78 8.64 10.70 -7.41
N ARG A 79 8.61 9.44 -6.96
CA ARG A 79 9.59 8.42 -7.40
C ARG A 79 9.45 8.14 -8.89
N ARG A 80 8.23 7.90 -9.36
CA ARG A 80 7.96 7.65 -10.78
C ARG A 80 8.38 8.82 -11.68
N TRP A 81 8.17 10.05 -11.23
CA TRP A 81 8.63 11.25 -11.92
C TRP A 81 10.16 11.31 -12.03
N ARG A 82 10.89 10.99 -10.95
CA ARG A 82 12.37 10.95 -10.97
C ARG A 82 12.90 9.91 -11.96
N GLU A 83 12.31 8.71 -11.96
CA GLU A 83 12.68 7.64 -12.90
C GLU A 83 12.45 8.07 -14.35
N ALA A 84 11.28 8.64 -14.64
CA ALA A 84 10.96 9.14 -15.98
C ALA A 84 11.91 10.25 -16.42
N ARG A 85 12.25 11.17 -15.51
CA ARG A 85 13.19 12.26 -15.79
C ARG A 85 14.61 11.74 -16.07
N ALA A 86 15.10 10.79 -15.28
CA ALA A 86 16.42 10.18 -15.49
C ALA A 86 16.51 9.47 -16.87
N LEU A 87 15.42 8.82 -17.31
CA LEU A 87 15.35 8.22 -18.65
C LEU A 87 15.46 9.28 -19.75
N VAL A 88 14.73 10.39 -19.63
CA VAL A 88 14.80 11.50 -20.60
C VAL A 88 16.22 12.09 -20.65
N GLU A 89 16.84 12.32 -19.49
CA GLU A 89 18.21 12.84 -19.40
C GLU A 89 19.22 11.88 -20.05
N SER A 90 19.05 10.56 -19.89
CA SER A 90 19.95 9.56 -20.50
C SER A 90 19.86 9.48 -22.04
N VAL A 91 18.75 9.93 -22.63
CA VAL A 91 18.57 9.97 -24.09
C VAL A 91 19.08 11.30 -24.68
N GLY A 92 19.12 12.35 -23.87
CA GLY A 92 19.53 13.70 -24.29
C GLY A 92 21.04 13.93 -24.38
N ASP A 93 21.87 12.92 -24.09
CA ASP A 93 23.33 12.98 -24.25
C ASP A 93 23.70 12.30 -25.59
N PRO A 94 23.84 13.06 -26.70
CA PRO A 94 24.26 12.46 -27.95
C PRO A 94 25.69 11.92 -27.77
N ALA A 95 25.89 10.65 -28.11
CA ALA A 95 27.22 10.06 -28.19
C ALA A 95 28.13 11.00 -29.02
N PRO A 96 29.38 11.27 -28.60
CA PRO A 96 30.27 12.09 -29.38
C PRO A 96 30.44 11.44 -30.76
N ASP A 97 30.06 12.16 -31.81
CA ASP A 97 30.29 11.75 -33.19
C ASP A 97 31.79 11.44 -33.34
N HIS A 98 32.11 10.15 -33.43
CA HIS A 98 33.44 9.69 -33.79
C HIS A 98 33.63 9.94 -35.29
N VAL A 99 34.17 11.12 -35.62
CA VAL A 99 34.77 11.43 -36.93
C VAL A 99 36.26 11.15 -36.88
#